data_AF-A0A258D203-F1
#
_entry.id   AF-A0A258D203-F1
#
_cell.length_a   1.000
_cell.length_b   1.000
_cell.length_c   1.000
_cell.angle_alpha   90.00
_cell.angle_beta   90.00
_cell.angle_gamma   90.00
#
_symmetry.space_group_name_H-M   'P 1'
#
loop_
_entity.id
_entity.type
_entity.pdbx_description
1 polymer ?
#
loop_
_entity_poly.entity_id
_entity_poly.type
_entity_poly.pdbx_seq_one_letter_code
_entity_poly.pdbx_strand_id
1 'polypeptide(L)'
;GQEYANGVTNGRDTHLNSWSLVVSATSLSPINTAVLDSSIATLVNNALNLDPGTLFGLAQSGLKVLPTQLPSLALMQPLAGVAALTEAIWNQYVITNGQMGLQDYSSNYSGSGGVDATQAIPQYQIDFGLMPVNVSNGKTGRGIPDVAALGGGSMFYYVLYYLQGDPLYSANAGTSSATPMWASLTAQMDAIFHDIGLPNLGFYNDILYQAAAISPGAFNDVTLGNNISSYFIADRDTPYAIYDQALDRYIVPTGLGYQSGEGYDLTTGLGTPDGLLLTRALATIANHELYGVDAPVLSSHDTVSGTLDADQTLLVQSTLANGASVAVNGVGAQFQFGGSSSIAWDARLAEKVMQADFSPDLVRLLDGAPQAMPGSMQVAAGQSMGMSFNNSQAALYQANNTNDYGFLTWGSSSGGVTVARPVLVAETPLGHDDVNAVVRIRQNGVYDQHLTLY
;
A
#
# COMPACT_ATOMS: atom_id res chain seq x y z
N GLY A 1 15.62 5.51 -10.77
CA GLY A 1 15.22 4.10 -10.71
C GLY A 1 16.43 3.21 -10.54
N GLN A 2 16.21 2.05 -9.94
CA GLN A 2 17.16 0.94 -9.83
C GLN A 2 17.09 0.01 -11.05
N GLU A 3 16.47 0.41 -12.17
CA GLU A 3 16.47 -0.40 -13.41
C GLU A 3 17.83 -0.44 -14.12
N TYR A 4 18.01 -1.42 -15.01
CA TYR A 4 19.06 -1.36 -16.03
C TYR A 4 18.60 -0.47 -17.19
N ALA A 5 19.53 0.36 -17.66
CA ALA A 5 19.36 1.24 -18.80
C ALA A 5 19.54 0.51 -20.14
N ASN A 6 18.85 -0.61 -20.32
CA ASN A 6 19.04 -1.52 -21.45
C ASN A 6 17.78 -1.66 -22.33
N GLY A 7 16.73 -0.89 -22.02
CA GLY A 7 15.49 -0.88 -22.77
C GLY A 7 14.49 -1.98 -22.40
N VAL A 8 14.79 -2.86 -21.43
CA VAL A 8 13.82 -3.84 -20.91
C VAL A 8 13.42 -3.52 -19.47
N THR A 9 12.32 -4.12 -19.01
CA THR A 9 11.73 -3.87 -17.69
C THR A 9 12.38 -4.75 -16.61
N ASN A 10 13.69 -4.56 -16.39
CA ASN A 10 14.42 -5.30 -15.36
C ASN A 10 15.16 -4.37 -14.38
N GLY A 11 15.10 -4.73 -13.10
CA GLY A 11 15.86 -4.07 -12.06
C GLY A 11 17.34 -4.52 -12.04
N ARG A 12 18.20 -3.78 -11.35
CA ARG A 12 19.61 -4.13 -11.11
C ARG A 12 19.73 -5.20 -10.03
N ASP A 13 19.84 -6.46 -10.40
CA ASP A 13 19.84 -7.64 -9.52
C ASP A 13 20.67 -7.47 -8.22
N THR A 14 21.82 -6.79 -8.28
CA THR A 14 22.68 -6.52 -7.10
C THR A 14 22.01 -5.68 -6.01
N HIS A 15 20.95 -4.96 -6.32
CA HIS A 15 20.22 -4.08 -5.41
C HIS A 15 18.82 -4.62 -5.05
N LEU A 16 18.46 -5.81 -5.52
CA LEU A 16 17.11 -6.39 -5.40
C LEU A 16 17.08 -7.65 -4.56
N ASN A 17 18.04 -7.81 -3.66
CA ASN A 17 18.09 -8.93 -2.75
C ASN A 17 16.81 -8.97 -1.88
N SER A 18 16.23 -10.17 -1.69
CA SER A 18 15.10 -10.41 -0.78
C SER A 18 15.35 -10.06 0.68
N TRP A 19 16.61 -9.88 1.08
CA TRP A 19 17.05 -9.49 2.43
C TRP A 19 17.24 -7.97 2.59
N SER A 20 16.94 -7.19 1.55
CA SER A 20 17.01 -5.73 1.59
C SER A 20 15.63 -5.12 1.36
N LEU A 21 15.33 -4.04 2.08
CA LEU A 21 14.16 -3.22 1.78
C LEU A 21 14.44 -2.37 0.52
N VAL A 22 13.67 -2.60 -0.53
CA VAL A 22 13.75 -1.86 -1.80
C VAL A 22 12.72 -0.76 -1.80
N VAL A 23 13.20 0.47 -1.97
CA VAL A 23 12.39 1.69 -1.89
C VAL A 23 12.26 2.34 -3.27
N SER A 24 11.02 2.54 -3.73
CA SER A 24 10.70 3.36 -4.89
C SER A 24 10.39 4.81 -4.51
N ALA A 25 10.08 5.63 -5.50
CA ALA A 25 9.87 7.06 -5.37
C ALA A 25 8.47 7.45 -5.87
N THR A 26 7.83 8.35 -5.12
CA THR A 26 6.55 8.97 -5.45
C THR A 26 6.70 10.48 -5.62
N SER A 27 5.65 11.10 -6.16
CA SER A 27 5.47 12.53 -6.30
C SER A 27 4.17 12.95 -5.63
N LEU A 28 4.31 13.64 -4.50
CA LEU A 28 3.20 14.31 -3.84
C LEU A 28 2.88 15.61 -4.57
N SER A 29 1.62 15.81 -4.94
CA SER A 29 1.13 17.02 -5.60
C SER A 29 0.23 17.82 -4.66
N PRO A 30 0.75 18.92 -4.09
CA PRO A 30 -0.06 19.94 -3.44
C PRO A 30 -1.12 20.53 -4.35
N ILE A 31 -2.17 21.13 -3.77
CA ILE A 31 -3.29 21.65 -4.56
C ILE A 31 -2.87 22.67 -5.63
N ASN A 32 -1.86 23.52 -5.34
CA ASN A 32 -1.38 24.55 -6.26
C ASN A 32 -0.58 24.00 -7.45
N THR A 33 0.03 22.82 -7.33
CA THR A 33 0.68 22.15 -8.49
C THR A 33 -0.30 21.23 -9.19
N ALA A 34 -1.16 20.53 -8.45
CA ALA A 34 -2.15 19.61 -9.01
C ALA A 34 -3.12 20.31 -9.98
N VAL A 35 -3.60 21.52 -9.66
CA VAL A 35 -4.49 22.29 -10.56
C VAL A 35 -3.83 22.74 -11.87
N LEU A 36 -2.50 22.71 -11.95
CA LEU A 36 -1.73 23.07 -13.14
C LEU A 36 -1.42 21.85 -14.02
N ASP A 37 -1.60 20.65 -13.49
CA ASP A 37 -1.32 19.39 -14.20
C ASP A 37 -2.55 18.94 -15.00
N SER A 38 -2.48 19.13 -16.31
CA SER A 38 -3.56 18.76 -17.22
C SER A 38 -3.78 17.25 -17.32
N SER A 39 -2.79 16.42 -16.94
CA SER A 39 -2.92 14.96 -16.97
C SER A 39 -3.85 14.42 -15.90
N ILE A 40 -4.04 15.17 -14.80
CA ILE A 40 -4.92 14.81 -13.68
C ILE A 40 -6.11 15.78 -13.51
N ALA A 41 -6.39 16.62 -14.50
CA ALA A 41 -7.42 17.65 -14.40
C ALA A 41 -8.81 17.10 -14.01
N THR A 42 -9.19 15.93 -14.52
CA THR A 42 -10.46 15.27 -14.15
C THR A 42 -10.49 14.90 -12.66
N LEU A 43 -9.40 14.31 -12.15
CA LEU A 43 -9.29 13.95 -10.73
C LEU A 43 -9.36 15.19 -9.84
N VAL A 44 -8.65 16.26 -10.21
CA VAL A 44 -8.68 17.54 -9.49
C VAL A 44 -10.08 18.14 -9.48
N ASN A 45 -10.77 18.17 -10.62
CA ASN A 45 -12.13 18.69 -10.73
C ASN A 45 -13.12 17.89 -9.88
N ASN A 46 -13.05 16.56 -9.91
CA ASN A 46 -13.91 15.71 -9.10
C ASN A 46 -13.64 15.91 -7.60
N ALA A 47 -12.37 15.97 -7.20
CA ALA A 47 -11.97 16.21 -5.81
C ALA A 47 -12.45 17.57 -5.30
N LEU A 48 -12.32 18.64 -6.09
CA LEU A 48 -12.81 19.98 -5.74
C LEU A 48 -14.35 20.08 -5.71
N ASN A 49 -15.04 19.26 -6.50
CA ASN A 49 -16.50 19.11 -6.45
C ASN A 49 -16.98 18.14 -5.36
N LEU A 50 -16.07 17.63 -4.53
CA LEU A 50 -16.33 16.72 -3.43
C LEU A 50 -16.99 15.39 -3.85
N ASP A 51 -16.61 14.87 -5.02
CA ASP A 51 -17.06 13.56 -5.50
C ASP A 51 -16.64 12.43 -4.52
N PRO A 52 -17.57 11.68 -3.91
CA PRO A 52 -17.23 10.69 -2.89
C PRO A 52 -16.33 9.56 -3.38
N GLY A 53 -16.50 9.10 -4.63
CA GLY A 53 -15.67 8.04 -5.21
C GLY A 53 -14.21 8.48 -5.34
N THR A 54 -13.99 9.67 -5.86
CA THR A 54 -12.65 10.27 -5.97
C THR A 54 -12.05 10.52 -4.59
N LEU A 55 -12.83 11.05 -3.64
CA LEU A 55 -12.35 11.34 -2.29
C LEU A 55 -12.03 10.08 -1.48
N PHE A 56 -12.76 8.98 -1.70
CA PHE A 56 -12.47 7.69 -1.08
C PHE A 56 -11.09 7.18 -1.47
N GLY A 57 -10.81 7.13 -2.79
CA GLY A 57 -9.49 6.73 -3.30
C GLY A 57 -8.38 7.66 -2.82
N LEU A 58 -8.59 8.99 -2.88
CA LEU A 58 -7.60 9.95 -2.38
C LEU A 58 -7.34 9.80 -0.87
N ALA A 59 -8.36 9.48 -0.06
CA ALA A 59 -8.19 9.22 1.36
C ALA A 59 -7.37 7.95 1.63
N GLN A 60 -7.59 6.89 0.86
CA GLN A 60 -6.75 5.69 0.88
C GLN A 60 -5.30 5.99 0.45
N SER A 61 -5.10 6.93 -0.47
CA SER A 61 -3.79 7.48 -0.88
C SER A 61 -3.22 8.55 0.06
N GLY A 62 -3.82 8.79 1.23
CA GLY A 62 -3.25 9.66 2.27
C GLY A 62 -3.83 11.07 2.38
N LEU A 63 -4.88 11.41 1.62
CA LEU A 63 -5.62 12.67 1.81
C LEU A 63 -6.36 12.65 3.16
N LYS A 64 -6.03 13.58 4.05
CA LYS A 64 -6.62 13.67 5.41
C LYS A 64 -7.64 14.78 5.58
N VAL A 65 -7.74 15.72 4.64
CA VAL A 65 -8.61 16.91 4.73
C VAL A 65 -9.36 17.11 3.41
N LEU A 66 -10.47 17.86 3.45
CA LEU A 66 -11.20 18.16 2.22
C LEU A 66 -10.29 18.93 1.24
N PRO A 67 -10.34 18.66 -0.08
CA PRO A 67 -9.54 19.38 -1.07
C PRO A 67 -9.72 20.90 -1.03
N THR A 68 -10.92 21.37 -0.71
CA THR A 68 -11.26 22.79 -0.57
C THR A 68 -10.66 23.45 0.69
N GLN A 69 -10.16 22.65 1.63
CA GLN A 69 -9.50 23.08 2.86
C GLN A 69 -7.97 22.90 2.81
N LEU A 70 -7.43 22.37 1.70
CA LEU A 70 -5.98 22.22 1.54
C LEU A 70 -5.30 23.59 1.49
N PRO A 71 -4.21 23.80 2.25
CA PRO A 71 -3.46 25.05 2.19
C PRO A 71 -2.82 25.21 0.81
N SER A 72 -2.87 26.42 0.26
CA SER A 72 -2.02 26.79 -0.87
C SER A 72 -0.58 26.94 -0.39
N LEU A 73 0.35 26.24 -1.02
CA LEU A 73 1.76 26.27 -0.65
C LEU A 73 2.51 27.28 -1.53
N ALA A 74 3.33 28.12 -0.91
CA ALA A 74 4.25 28.98 -1.65
C ALA A 74 5.30 28.13 -2.36
N LEU A 75 5.56 28.42 -3.64
CA LEU A 75 6.58 27.72 -4.41
C LEU A 75 7.95 27.87 -3.74
N MET A 76 8.71 26.78 -3.70
CA MET A 76 10.09 26.75 -3.22
C MET A 76 10.30 27.15 -1.75
N GLN A 77 9.28 26.99 -0.90
CA GLN A 77 9.42 27.16 0.54
C GLN A 77 9.61 25.80 1.25
N PRO A 78 10.53 25.70 2.23
CA PRO A 78 10.59 24.53 3.11
C PRO A 78 9.29 24.39 3.91
N LEU A 79 8.80 23.16 4.05
CA LEU A 79 7.52 22.90 4.72
C LEU A 79 7.68 21.80 5.76
N ALA A 80 7.12 22.05 6.96
CA ALA A 80 6.91 21.04 7.98
C ALA A 80 5.46 20.54 7.87
N GLY A 81 5.28 19.28 7.49
CA GLY A 81 3.96 18.68 7.22
C GLY A 81 3.37 19.16 5.90
N VAL A 82 3.33 18.28 4.89
CA VAL A 82 2.77 18.61 3.58
C VAL A 82 1.41 17.95 3.42
N ALA A 83 0.38 18.77 3.25
CA ALA A 83 -0.92 18.32 2.82
C ALA A 83 -0.95 18.32 1.27
N ALA A 84 -0.82 17.13 0.69
CA ALA A 84 -0.94 16.94 -0.76
C ALA A 84 -2.39 16.61 -1.12
N LEU A 85 -2.81 16.98 -2.33
CA LEU A 85 -4.08 16.52 -2.87
C LEU A 85 -4.00 15.05 -3.25
N THR A 86 -2.89 14.66 -3.87
CA THR A 86 -2.71 13.33 -4.44
C THR A 86 -1.23 12.94 -4.46
N GLU A 87 -0.99 11.64 -4.54
CA GLU A 87 0.32 11.03 -4.69
C GLU A 87 0.33 10.16 -5.96
N ALA A 88 1.39 10.26 -6.74
CA ALA A 88 1.59 9.46 -7.94
C ALA A 88 3.01 8.87 -7.97
N ILE A 89 3.27 7.90 -8.85
CA ILE A 89 4.64 7.44 -9.09
C ILE A 89 5.52 8.59 -9.58
N TRP A 90 6.73 8.67 -9.03
CA TRP A 90 7.72 9.65 -9.48
C TRP A 90 8.20 9.31 -10.90
N ASN A 91 8.15 10.30 -11.79
CA ASN A 91 8.90 10.29 -13.04
C ASN A 91 9.27 11.73 -13.43
N GLN A 92 10.35 11.90 -14.21
CA GLN A 92 10.81 13.21 -14.69
C GLN A 92 11.07 13.21 -16.19
N TYR A 93 10.51 12.25 -16.92
CA TYR A 93 10.70 12.16 -18.36
C TYR A 93 10.04 13.35 -19.05
N VAL A 94 10.82 14.06 -19.88
CA VAL A 94 10.33 15.19 -20.67
C VAL A 94 10.65 14.94 -22.14
N ILE A 95 9.59 14.83 -22.95
CA ILE A 95 9.70 14.75 -24.41
C ILE A 95 9.17 16.06 -25.00
N THR A 96 10.03 16.79 -25.69
CA THR A 96 9.67 18.04 -26.38
C THR A 96 10.07 17.93 -27.84
N ASN A 97 9.12 18.15 -28.76
CA ASN A 97 9.36 18.10 -30.21
C ASN A 97 10.09 16.82 -30.69
N GLY A 98 9.74 15.65 -30.13
CA GLY A 98 10.35 14.36 -30.47
C GLY A 98 11.77 14.16 -29.94
N GLN A 99 12.21 15.00 -29.00
CA GLN A 99 13.50 14.88 -28.32
C GLN A 99 13.29 14.68 -26.83
N MET A 100 14.00 13.70 -26.27
CA MET A 100 14.10 13.51 -24.84
C MET A 100 15.25 14.37 -24.31
N GLY A 101 15.00 15.07 -23.20
CA GLY A 101 16.05 15.82 -22.50
C GLY A 101 17.02 14.90 -21.75
N LEU A 102 17.85 15.48 -20.88
CA LEU A 102 18.76 14.72 -20.01
C LEU A 102 18.05 13.87 -18.94
N GLN A 103 16.75 14.06 -18.76
CA GLN A 103 15.90 13.13 -18.00
C GLN A 103 15.32 12.09 -18.95
N ASP A 104 16.10 11.06 -19.23
CA ASP A 104 15.79 10.04 -20.22
C ASP A 104 15.66 8.63 -19.65
N TYR A 105 15.24 7.71 -20.53
CA TYR A 105 15.04 6.30 -20.21
C TYR A 105 16.33 5.55 -19.88
N SER A 106 17.49 6.01 -20.38
CA SER A 106 18.77 5.38 -20.02
C SER A 106 19.28 5.80 -18.64
N SER A 107 18.77 6.91 -18.12
CA SER A 107 19.13 7.41 -16.80
C SER A 107 18.11 7.03 -15.72
N ASN A 108 17.02 6.33 -16.09
CA ASN A 108 15.96 5.83 -15.22
C ASN A 108 15.40 6.92 -14.29
N TYR A 109 14.98 8.05 -14.83
CA TYR A 109 14.30 9.12 -14.09
C TYR A 109 12.83 8.77 -13.76
N SER A 110 12.61 7.59 -13.19
CA SER A 110 11.33 7.14 -12.66
C SER A 110 11.51 6.28 -11.40
N GLY A 111 10.42 6.08 -10.67
CA GLY A 111 10.30 5.14 -9.57
C GLY A 111 10.79 3.76 -10.00
N SER A 112 11.42 3.04 -9.09
CA SER A 112 11.94 1.71 -9.42
C SER A 112 10.81 0.70 -9.36
N GLY A 113 10.79 -0.26 -10.28
CA GLY A 113 9.75 -1.28 -10.24
C GLY A 113 9.97 -2.45 -11.18
N GLY A 114 9.37 -3.60 -10.85
CA GLY A 114 9.33 -4.77 -11.71
C GLY A 114 9.62 -6.08 -11.01
N VAL A 115 10.14 -7.06 -11.76
CA VAL A 115 10.34 -8.43 -11.29
C VAL A 115 11.76 -8.90 -11.57
N ASP A 116 12.47 -9.27 -10.51
CA ASP A 116 13.74 -9.98 -10.59
C ASP A 116 13.47 -11.48 -10.78
N ALA A 117 13.49 -11.92 -12.03
CA ALA A 117 13.29 -13.30 -12.43
C ALA A 117 14.53 -14.20 -12.23
N THR A 118 15.63 -13.68 -11.67
CA THR A 118 16.82 -14.46 -11.32
C THR A 118 16.70 -15.11 -9.94
N GLN A 119 15.76 -14.63 -9.12
CA GLN A 119 15.48 -15.12 -7.78
C GLN A 119 14.05 -15.67 -7.71
N ALA A 120 13.84 -16.64 -6.82
CA ALA A 120 12.49 -17.11 -6.51
C ALA A 120 11.67 -15.99 -5.83
N ILE A 121 10.35 -16.10 -5.88
CA ILE A 121 9.46 -15.24 -5.09
C ILE A 121 9.76 -15.51 -3.60
N PRO A 122 10.15 -14.51 -2.79
CA PRO A 122 10.40 -14.70 -1.37
C PRO A 122 9.13 -15.13 -0.63
N GLN A 123 9.28 -15.90 0.45
CA GLN A 123 8.14 -16.45 1.18
C GLN A 123 7.18 -15.37 1.67
N TYR A 124 7.68 -14.24 2.16
CA TYR A 124 6.85 -13.10 2.59
C TYR A 124 5.95 -12.52 1.47
N GLN A 125 6.38 -12.60 0.19
CA GLN A 125 5.53 -12.22 -0.95
C GLN A 125 4.51 -13.31 -1.29
N ILE A 126 4.89 -14.59 -1.17
CA ILE A 126 3.98 -15.72 -1.36
C ILE A 126 2.87 -15.70 -0.30
N ASP A 127 3.23 -15.48 0.97
CA ASP A 127 2.29 -15.41 2.10
C ASP A 127 1.33 -14.22 1.97
N PHE A 128 1.81 -13.11 1.40
CA PHE A 128 0.99 -11.96 1.02
C PHE A 128 0.09 -12.23 -0.21
N GLY A 129 0.23 -13.38 -0.88
CA GLY A 129 -0.57 -13.77 -2.04
C GLY A 129 -0.08 -13.21 -3.37
N LEU A 130 1.21 -12.88 -3.49
CA LEU A 130 1.80 -12.34 -4.71
C LEU A 130 2.37 -13.42 -5.62
N MET A 131 2.17 -13.23 -6.93
CA MET A 131 2.81 -14.01 -7.99
C MET A 131 3.35 -13.06 -9.08
N PRO A 132 4.40 -12.27 -8.81
CA PRO A 132 4.88 -11.24 -9.74
C PRO A 132 5.38 -11.85 -11.05
N VAL A 133 5.02 -11.22 -12.19
CA VAL A 133 5.43 -11.65 -13.53
C VAL A 133 6.20 -10.53 -14.23
N ASN A 134 7.36 -10.85 -14.79
CA ASN A 134 8.14 -9.91 -15.58
C ASN A 134 7.47 -9.65 -16.94
N VAL A 135 7.09 -8.40 -17.24
CA VAL A 135 6.33 -8.08 -18.47
C VAL A 135 7.16 -8.22 -19.75
N SER A 136 8.49 -8.18 -19.66
CA SER A 136 9.37 -8.34 -20.83
C SER A 136 9.64 -9.81 -21.21
N ASN A 137 9.54 -10.76 -20.27
CA ASN A 137 9.93 -12.16 -20.53
C ASN A 137 8.97 -13.23 -19.99
N GLY A 138 7.91 -12.85 -19.26
CA GLY A 138 6.89 -13.75 -18.73
C GLY A 138 7.31 -14.64 -17.56
N LYS A 139 8.54 -14.48 -17.03
CA LYS A 139 9.02 -15.26 -15.88
C LYS A 139 8.54 -14.67 -14.56
N THR A 140 8.32 -15.53 -13.58
CA THR A 140 8.05 -15.13 -12.20
C THR A 140 9.33 -14.93 -11.41
N GLY A 141 9.26 -14.16 -10.33
CA GLY A 141 10.38 -13.90 -9.43
C GLY A 141 10.05 -12.84 -8.40
N ARG A 142 11.06 -12.37 -7.65
CA ARG A 142 10.86 -11.34 -6.62
C ARG A 142 10.27 -10.07 -7.23
N GLY A 143 9.13 -9.63 -6.72
CA GLY A 143 8.54 -8.34 -7.07
C GLY A 143 9.24 -7.20 -6.33
N ILE A 144 9.37 -6.04 -6.99
CA ILE A 144 9.91 -4.81 -6.42
C ILE A 144 9.07 -3.60 -6.86
N PRO A 145 9.09 -2.48 -6.12
CA PRO A 145 9.74 -2.28 -4.81
C PRO A 145 8.96 -2.98 -3.68
N ASP A 146 9.51 -3.02 -2.46
CA ASP A 146 8.71 -3.41 -1.29
C ASP A 146 7.83 -2.23 -0.84
N VAL A 147 8.34 -1.00 -0.90
CA VAL A 147 7.66 0.24 -0.45
C VAL A 147 8.07 1.45 -1.29
N ALA A 148 7.42 2.59 -1.08
CA ALA A 148 7.79 3.85 -1.67
C ALA A 148 7.83 5.00 -0.66
N ALA A 149 8.44 6.12 -1.04
CA ALA A 149 8.33 7.39 -0.32
C ALA A 149 8.51 8.54 -1.32
N LEU A 150 8.24 9.77 -0.87
CA LEU A 150 8.48 10.96 -1.67
C LEU A 150 9.89 10.90 -2.27
N GLY A 151 9.96 11.07 -3.58
CA GLY A 151 11.22 11.09 -4.31
C GLY A 151 11.32 12.22 -5.31
N GLY A 152 10.28 12.99 -5.61
CA GLY A 152 10.46 14.15 -6.49
C GLY A 152 9.17 14.60 -7.17
N GLY A 153 9.30 15.27 -8.32
CA GLY A 153 8.17 15.64 -9.17
C GLY A 153 7.64 17.02 -8.80
N SER A 154 6.45 17.09 -8.23
CA SER A 154 5.85 18.33 -7.70
C SER A 154 6.57 18.87 -6.46
N MET A 155 7.38 18.03 -5.81
CA MET A 155 8.13 18.36 -4.59
C MET A 155 9.57 17.87 -4.69
N PHE A 156 10.46 18.46 -3.89
CA PHE A 156 11.89 18.11 -3.87
C PHE A 156 12.43 18.16 -2.45
N TYR A 157 13.50 17.40 -2.22
CA TYR A 157 14.31 17.54 -1.01
C TYR A 157 15.28 18.70 -1.20
N TYR A 158 15.26 19.65 -0.26
CA TYR A 158 16.29 20.69 -0.21
C TYR A 158 17.50 20.15 0.53
N VAL A 159 18.59 19.96 -0.19
CA VAL A 159 19.86 19.49 0.37
C VAL A 159 20.92 20.58 0.25
N LEU A 160 21.81 20.64 1.24
CA LEU A 160 22.90 21.59 1.31
C LEU A 160 24.14 21.02 0.61
N TYR A 161 24.65 21.76 -0.37
CA TYR A 161 25.94 21.55 -1.00
C TYR A 161 26.90 22.69 -0.67
N TYR A 162 28.19 22.46 -0.90
CA TYR A 162 29.20 23.51 -0.86
C TYR A 162 29.84 23.63 -2.23
N LEU A 163 29.66 24.79 -2.88
CA LEU A 163 30.33 25.12 -4.13
C LEU A 163 31.37 26.18 -3.84
N GLN A 164 32.66 25.85 -4.00
CA GLN A 164 33.79 26.75 -3.70
C GLN A 164 33.82 27.29 -2.26
N GLY A 165 33.27 26.53 -1.30
CA GLY A 165 33.22 26.92 0.12
C GLY A 165 31.94 27.65 0.53
N ASP A 166 31.09 28.06 -0.42
CA ASP A 166 29.81 28.71 -0.14
C ASP A 166 28.66 27.70 -0.09
N PRO A 167 27.73 27.85 0.88
CA PRO A 167 26.55 26.99 0.98
C PRO A 167 25.61 27.24 -0.20
N LEU A 168 25.24 26.17 -0.90
CA LEU A 168 24.27 26.16 -1.98
C LEU A 168 23.18 25.12 -1.67
N TYR A 169 21.95 25.58 -1.46
CA TYR A 169 20.80 24.69 -1.38
C TYR A 169 20.34 24.31 -2.78
N SER A 170 20.18 23.01 -3.04
CA SER A 170 19.67 22.51 -4.31
C SER A 170 18.58 21.48 -4.10
N ALA A 171 17.60 21.52 -5.00
CA ALA A 171 16.52 20.55 -5.07
C ALA A 171 17.05 19.20 -5.55
N ASN A 172 16.78 18.14 -4.79
CA ASN A 172 17.13 16.76 -5.13
C ASN A 172 15.89 15.87 -5.16
N ALA A 173 16.00 14.80 -5.94
CA ALA A 173 14.94 13.87 -6.25
C ALA A 173 15.50 12.45 -6.46
N GLY A 174 14.64 11.52 -6.84
CA GLY A 174 14.92 10.11 -7.08
C GLY A 174 14.69 9.21 -5.88
N THR A 175 14.75 7.91 -6.16
CA THR A 175 14.74 6.85 -5.13
C THR A 175 15.90 6.99 -4.14
N SER A 176 17.00 7.64 -4.54
CA SER A 176 18.10 8.03 -3.66
C SER A 176 17.69 9.00 -2.55
N SER A 177 16.64 9.80 -2.74
CA SER A 177 16.08 10.67 -1.70
C SER A 177 15.00 9.96 -0.88
N ALA A 178 14.23 9.05 -1.49
CA ALA A 178 13.21 8.24 -0.81
C ALA A 178 13.84 7.22 0.17
N THR A 179 14.94 6.58 -0.22
CA THR A 179 15.63 5.55 0.58
C THR A 179 16.09 6.05 1.97
N PRO A 180 16.80 7.19 2.11
CA PRO A 180 17.20 7.69 3.43
C PRO A 180 16.03 8.16 4.30
N MET A 181 14.88 8.52 3.71
CA MET A 181 13.66 8.78 4.47
C MET A 181 13.20 7.51 5.18
N TRP A 182 13.12 6.37 4.46
CA TRP A 182 12.80 5.07 5.06
C TRP A 182 13.84 4.65 6.11
N ALA A 183 15.13 4.80 5.85
CA ALA A 183 16.16 4.49 6.84
C ALA A 183 16.01 5.31 8.14
N SER A 184 15.66 6.60 8.01
CA SER A 184 15.41 7.47 9.17
C SER A 184 14.12 7.13 9.91
N LEU A 185 13.10 6.63 9.19
CA LEU A 185 11.87 6.13 9.78
C LEU A 185 12.10 4.83 10.55
N THR A 186 12.84 3.87 9.97
CA THR A 186 13.23 2.61 10.63
C THR A 186 14.01 2.88 11.92
N ALA A 187 14.95 3.83 11.92
CA ALA A 187 15.69 4.20 13.13
C ALA A 187 14.77 4.76 14.25
N GLN A 188 13.70 5.48 13.89
CA GLN A 188 12.71 5.95 14.87
C GLN A 188 11.83 4.80 15.38
N MET A 189 11.48 3.85 14.52
CA MET A 189 10.77 2.63 14.93
C MET A 189 11.61 1.79 15.89
N ASP A 190 12.90 1.59 15.60
CA ASP A 190 13.84 0.90 16.49
C ASP A 190 13.94 1.59 17.86
N ALA A 191 13.95 2.92 17.91
CA ALA A 191 13.94 3.66 19.17
C ALA A 191 12.69 3.36 20.01
N ILE A 192 11.52 3.24 19.35
CA ILE A 192 10.26 2.88 20.01
C ILE A 192 10.29 1.42 20.44
N PHE A 193 10.77 0.50 19.59
CA PHE A 193 10.90 -0.91 19.91
C PHE A 193 11.77 -1.11 21.15
N HIS A 194 12.92 -0.44 21.21
CA HIS A 194 13.80 -0.45 22.37
C HIS A 194 13.11 0.11 23.63
N ASP A 195 12.35 1.20 23.51
CA ASP A 195 11.61 1.81 24.64
C ASP A 195 10.56 0.85 25.23
N ILE A 196 9.93 0.01 24.39
CA ILE A 196 8.93 -0.98 24.83
C ILE A 196 9.51 -2.40 25.03
N GLY A 197 10.84 -2.56 25.02
CA GLY A 197 11.49 -3.84 25.32
C GLY A 197 11.45 -4.88 24.19
N LEU A 198 11.19 -4.47 22.95
CA LEU A 198 11.31 -5.28 21.76
C LEU A 198 12.74 -5.20 21.17
N PRO A 199 13.22 -6.24 20.46
CA PRO A 199 14.50 -6.21 19.77
C PRO A 199 14.47 -5.24 18.57
N ASN A 200 15.63 -4.82 18.06
CA ASN A 200 15.68 -4.03 16.82
C ASN A 200 15.06 -4.80 15.64
N LEU A 201 14.45 -4.07 14.70
CA LEU A 201 13.77 -4.62 13.53
C LEU A 201 14.69 -5.47 12.65
N GLY A 202 15.95 -5.05 12.46
CA GLY A 202 16.91 -5.80 11.64
C GLY A 202 16.42 -6.01 10.19
N PHE A 203 16.29 -7.27 9.77
CA PHE A 203 15.55 -7.63 8.56
C PHE A 203 14.08 -7.82 8.93
N TYR A 204 13.19 -7.03 8.32
CA TYR A 204 11.79 -6.97 8.71
C TYR A 204 10.82 -6.94 7.52
N ASN A 205 11.25 -7.39 6.33
CA ASN A 205 10.36 -7.42 5.16
C ASN A 205 9.13 -8.32 5.43
N ASP A 206 9.30 -9.45 6.09
CA ASP A 206 8.21 -10.33 6.50
C ASP A 206 7.13 -9.60 7.31
N ILE A 207 7.50 -9.01 8.45
CA ILE A 207 6.54 -8.30 9.30
C ILE A 207 6.02 -7.01 8.65
N LEU A 208 6.72 -6.46 7.66
CA LEU A 208 6.24 -5.32 6.86
C LEU A 208 5.09 -5.71 5.93
N TYR A 209 5.21 -6.86 5.25
CA TYR A 209 4.12 -7.42 4.44
C TYR A 209 2.97 -7.92 5.33
N GLN A 210 3.28 -8.47 6.51
CA GLN A 210 2.27 -8.83 7.50
C GLN A 210 1.50 -7.61 8.00
N ALA A 211 2.19 -6.49 8.29
CA ALA A 211 1.58 -5.23 8.66
C ALA A 211 0.65 -4.68 7.56
N ALA A 212 0.99 -4.84 6.28
CA ALA A 212 0.11 -4.43 5.19
C ALA A 212 -1.16 -5.30 5.07
N ALA A 213 -1.10 -6.56 5.49
CA ALA A 213 -2.26 -7.46 5.51
C ALA A 213 -3.15 -7.22 6.75
N ILE A 214 -2.55 -6.91 7.90
CA ILE A 214 -3.26 -6.71 9.18
C ILE A 214 -3.75 -5.28 9.38
N SER A 215 -2.92 -4.31 9.03
CA SER A 215 -3.18 -2.89 9.20
C SER A 215 -2.93 -2.15 7.89
N PRO A 216 -3.76 -2.36 6.85
CA PRO A 216 -3.55 -1.74 5.54
C PRO A 216 -3.51 -0.20 5.60
N GLY A 217 -4.08 0.42 6.64
CA GLY A 217 -3.98 1.87 6.89
C GLY A 217 -2.56 2.36 7.18
N ALA A 218 -1.64 1.47 7.56
CA ALA A 218 -0.20 1.73 7.73
C ALA A 218 0.48 2.22 6.44
N PHE A 219 -0.15 2.00 5.29
CA PHE A 219 0.35 2.46 4.00
C PHE A 219 -0.69 3.33 3.27
N ASN A 220 -0.22 4.33 2.54
CA ASN A 220 -1.01 5.08 1.57
C ASN A 220 -0.91 4.38 0.23
N ASP A 221 -2.06 4.00 -0.35
CA ASP A 221 -2.12 3.33 -1.65
C ASP A 221 -1.83 4.31 -2.76
N VAL A 222 -0.73 4.14 -3.49
CA VAL A 222 -0.43 5.03 -4.62
C VAL A 222 -0.96 4.37 -5.87
N THR A 223 -2.10 4.85 -6.36
CA THR A 223 -2.82 4.23 -7.49
C THR A 223 -2.65 4.99 -8.80
N LEU A 224 -1.88 6.09 -8.81
CA LEU A 224 -1.68 6.95 -9.98
C LEU A 224 -0.27 6.87 -10.56
N GLY A 225 -0.21 6.68 -11.88
CA GLY A 225 1.02 6.76 -12.68
C GLY A 225 1.53 5.40 -13.18
N ASN A 226 2.78 5.41 -13.65
CA ASN A 226 3.49 4.21 -14.10
C ASN A 226 5.01 4.46 -14.08
N ASN A 227 5.81 3.39 -14.21
CA ASN A 227 7.26 3.47 -14.40
C ASN A 227 7.71 3.07 -15.82
N ILE A 228 6.83 3.23 -16.81
CA ILE A 228 7.06 2.75 -18.18
C ILE A 228 8.19 3.55 -18.83
N SER A 229 9.31 2.87 -19.07
CA SER A 229 10.55 3.47 -19.61
C SER A 229 11.32 2.53 -20.55
N SER A 230 10.68 1.47 -21.03
CA SER A 230 11.28 0.52 -21.97
C SER A 230 11.39 1.07 -23.39
N TYR A 231 12.43 0.65 -24.11
CA TYR A 231 12.74 1.11 -25.47
C TYR A 231 13.58 0.11 -26.25
N PHE A 232 13.68 0.28 -27.57
CA PHE A 232 14.74 -0.33 -28.37
C PHE A 232 15.49 0.73 -29.16
N ILE A 233 16.78 0.50 -29.41
CA ILE A 233 17.61 1.36 -30.27
C ILE A 233 17.11 1.21 -31.71
N ALA A 234 16.92 2.33 -32.38
CA ALA A 234 16.36 2.39 -33.71
C ALA A 234 17.16 3.36 -34.61
N ASP A 235 16.94 3.28 -35.92
CA ASP A 235 17.42 4.30 -36.85
C ASP A 235 16.51 5.53 -36.83
N ARG A 236 17.04 6.70 -37.23
CA ARG A 236 16.32 7.98 -37.29
C ARG A 236 14.96 7.90 -37.99
N ASP A 237 14.89 7.15 -39.08
CA ASP A 237 13.71 7.08 -39.94
C ASP A 237 12.69 6.03 -39.47
N THR A 238 12.95 5.35 -38.35
CA THR A 238 12.01 4.40 -37.75
C THR A 238 10.77 5.16 -37.24
N PRO A 239 9.55 4.69 -37.51
CA PRO A 239 8.35 5.32 -36.97
C PRO A 239 8.41 5.48 -35.45
N TYR A 240 8.01 6.66 -34.95
CA TYR A 240 8.03 7.01 -33.53
C TYR A 240 9.42 7.09 -32.89
N ALA A 241 10.49 7.06 -33.68
CA ALA A 241 11.84 7.28 -33.17
C ALA A 241 11.96 8.67 -32.53
N ILE A 242 12.44 8.69 -31.29
CA ILE A 242 12.84 9.91 -30.57
C ILE A 242 14.34 9.90 -30.39
N TYR A 243 14.95 11.08 -30.45
CA TYR A 243 16.38 11.20 -30.15
C TYR A 243 16.56 11.32 -28.63
N ASP A 244 17.35 10.40 -28.08
CA ASP A 244 17.76 10.38 -26.67
C ASP A 244 19.15 11.00 -26.54
N GLN A 245 19.21 12.13 -25.82
CA GLN A 245 20.43 12.93 -25.70
C GLN A 245 21.52 12.25 -24.85
N ALA A 246 21.16 11.44 -23.84
CA ALA A 246 22.17 10.77 -23.02
C ALA A 246 22.74 9.53 -23.71
N LEU A 247 21.92 8.83 -24.52
CA LEU A 247 22.38 7.70 -25.33
C LEU A 247 23.11 8.12 -26.61
N ASP A 248 22.92 9.37 -27.06
CA ASP A 248 23.31 9.86 -28.39
C ASP A 248 22.81 8.93 -29.51
N ARG A 249 21.55 8.49 -29.39
CA ARG A 249 20.92 7.51 -30.31
C ARG A 249 19.44 7.79 -30.48
N TYR A 250 18.89 7.28 -31.58
CA TYR A 250 17.44 7.19 -31.73
C TYR A 250 16.92 5.94 -31.02
N ILE A 251 15.82 6.09 -30.31
CA ILE A 251 15.11 5.01 -29.63
C ILE A 251 13.63 5.02 -29.99
N VAL A 252 12.98 3.87 -29.90
CA VAL A 252 11.52 3.77 -29.95
C VAL A 252 11.03 3.27 -28.59
N PRO A 253 10.26 4.07 -27.84
CA PRO A 253 9.57 3.62 -26.64
C PRO A 253 8.67 2.43 -26.95
N THR A 254 8.72 1.38 -26.12
CA THR A 254 7.88 0.19 -26.37
C THR A 254 6.55 0.22 -25.63
N GLY A 255 6.42 1.06 -24.60
CA GLY A 255 5.24 1.11 -23.73
C GLY A 255 5.17 -0.03 -22.70
N LEU A 256 6.15 -0.93 -22.65
CA LEU A 256 6.21 -2.00 -21.64
C LEU A 256 6.70 -1.47 -20.30
N GLY A 257 6.02 -1.84 -19.22
CA GLY A 257 6.36 -1.45 -17.85
C GLY A 257 5.20 -1.76 -16.92
N TYR A 258 5.21 -1.14 -15.75
CA TYR A 258 4.24 -1.39 -14.69
C TYR A 258 3.45 -0.13 -14.38
N GLN A 259 2.19 -0.33 -14.03
CA GLN A 259 1.27 0.72 -13.60
C GLN A 259 0.99 0.53 -12.11
N SER A 260 0.78 1.63 -11.40
CA SER A 260 0.24 1.59 -10.05
C SER A 260 -1.19 1.03 -10.05
N GLY A 261 -1.59 0.44 -8.93
CA GLY A 261 -2.94 -0.10 -8.77
C GLY A 261 -3.33 -0.23 -7.30
N GLU A 262 -4.51 -0.79 -7.04
CA GLU A 262 -4.95 -1.06 -5.67
C GLU A 262 -4.08 -2.13 -5.00
N GLY A 263 -3.66 -1.87 -3.77
CA GLY A 263 -2.81 -2.77 -2.99
C GLY A 263 -1.37 -2.83 -3.48
N TYR A 264 -0.72 -3.99 -3.31
CA TYR A 264 0.67 -4.13 -3.76
C TYR A 264 0.77 -4.03 -5.28
N ASP A 265 1.61 -3.13 -5.77
CA ASP A 265 1.95 -3.03 -7.20
C ASP A 265 3.47 -3.01 -7.45
N LEU A 266 3.85 -3.22 -8.70
CA LEU A 266 5.26 -3.31 -9.11
C LEU A 266 5.88 -1.93 -9.40
N THR A 267 5.36 -0.87 -8.81
CA THR A 267 5.85 0.51 -8.96
C THR A 267 6.07 1.23 -7.64
N THR A 268 5.20 0.98 -6.65
CA THR A 268 5.21 1.58 -5.32
C THR A 268 5.15 0.55 -4.20
N GLY A 269 5.01 -0.74 -4.53
CA GLY A 269 5.06 -1.83 -3.56
C GLY A 269 3.82 -1.77 -2.68
N LEU A 270 4.02 -1.83 -1.36
CA LEU A 270 2.94 -1.65 -0.38
C LEU A 270 2.44 -0.19 -0.29
N GLY A 271 3.11 0.77 -0.93
CA GLY A 271 2.77 2.18 -0.91
C GLY A 271 3.71 3.03 -0.04
N THR A 272 3.27 4.24 0.34
CA THR A 272 4.04 5.14 1.21
C THR A 272 3.63 5.02 2.68
N PRO A 273 4.52 5.23 3.65
CA PRO A 273 4.20 4.93 5.05
C PRO A 273 3.29 6.00 5.67
N ASP A 274 2.23 5.59 6.38
CA ASP A 274 1.74 6.34 7.53
C ASP A 274 2.58 5.91 8.74
N GLY A 275 3.59 6.72 9.08
CA GLY A 275 4.61 6.33 10.06
C GLY A 275 4.05 5.97 11.44
N LEU A 276 2.94 6.59 11.86
CA LEU A 276 2.33 6.31 13.16
C LEU A 276 1.57 4.99 13.16
N LEU A 277 0.75 4.74 12.14
CA LEU A 277 0.03 3.48 11.99
C LEU A 277 1.00 2.33 11.76
N LEU A 278 2.00 2.50 10.89
CA LEU A 278 3.00 1.48 10.61
C LEU A 278 3.81 1.11 11.85
N THR A 279 4.27 2.08 12.63
CA THR A 279 5.03 1.77 13.87
C THR A 279 4.18 0.99 14.87
N ARG A 280 2.87 1.32 15.00
CA ARG A 280 1.95 0.57 15.86
C ARG A 280 1.74 -0.85 15.36
N ALA A 281 1.50 -1.02 14.06
CA ALA A 281 1.30 -2.33 13.45
C ALA A 281 2.51 -3.24 13.67
N LEU A 282 3.72 -2.75 13.37
CA LEU A 282 4.96 -3.50 13.56
C LEU A 282 5.19 -3.85 15.04
N ALA A 283 4.94 -2.91 15.97
CA ALA A 283 5.08 -3.18 17.40
C ALA A 283 4.09 -4.23 17.89
N THR A 284 2.83 -4.18 17.44
CA THR A 284 1.81 -5.18 17.76
C THR A 284 2.21 -6.57 17.25
N ILE A 285 2.66 -6.64 15.99
CA ILE A 285 3.13 -7.89 15.36
C ILE A 285 4.31 -8.48 16.13
N ALA A 286 5.37 -7.70 16.31
CA ALA A 286 6.58 -8.18 16.99
C ALA A 286 6.29 -8.58 18.46
N ASN A 287 5.37 -7.88 19.12
CA ASN A 287 4.92 -8.26 20.46
C ASN A 287 4.20 -9.62 20.45
N HIS A 288 3.28 -9.82 19.51
CA HIS A 288 2.53 -11.05 19.38
C HIS A 288 3.45 -12.24 19.04
N GLU A 289 4.40 -12.07 18.12
CA GLU A 289 5.35 -13.12 17.75
C GLU A 289 6.26 -13.56 18.92
N LEU A 290 6.61 -12.63 19.82
CA LEU A 290 7.52 -12.90 20.93
C LEU A 290 6.81 -13.32 22.22
N TYR A 291 5.64 -12.76 22.49
CA TYR A 291 4.96 -12.86 23.78
C TYR A 291 3.47 -13.24 23.67
N GLY A 292 2.94 -13.36 22.45
CA GLY A 292 1.55 -13.69 22.23
C GLY A 292 1.18 -15.05 22.80
N VAL A 293 -0.02 -15.12 23.36
CA VAL A 293 -0.59 -16.35 23.93
C VAL A 293 -1.91 -16.73 23.27
N ASP A 294 -2.40 -15.88 22.37
CA ASP A 294 -3.63 -16.14 21.64
C ASP A 294 -3.43 -17.23 20.61
N ALA A 295 -4.38 -18.14 20.56
CA ALA A 295 -4.42 -19.15 19.52
C ALA A 295 -4.96 -18.57 18.20
N PRO A 296 -4.48 -19.07 17.05
CA PRO A 296 -5.00 -18.66 15.75
C PRO A 296 -6.49 -18.99 15.56
N VAL A 297 -7.12 -18.40 14.54
CA VAL A 297 -8.48 -18.81 14.15
C VAL A 297 -8.49 -20.27 13.67
N LEU A 298 -7.52 -20.64 12.83
CA LEU A 298 -7.30 -21.98 12.28
C LEU A 298 -5.99 -22.57 12.81
N SER A 299 -6.03 -23.77 13.37
CA SER A 299 -4.84 -24.52 13.82
C SER A 299 -3.96 -25.02 12.66
N SER A 300 -4.54 -25.12 11.46
CA SER A 300 -3.85 -25.45 10.21
C SER A 300 -4.71 -25.03 9.02
N HIS A 301 -4.10 -24.71 7.88
CA HIS A 301 -4.83 -24.37 6.67
C HIS A 301 -4.03 -24.66 5.38
N ASP A 302 -4.76 -24.72 4.27
CA ASP A 302 -4.24 -24.69 2.91
C ASP A 302 -4.68 -23.39 2.21
N THR A 303 -4.69 -23.36 0.87
CA THR A 303 -5.04 -22.17 0.08
C THR A 303 -6.55 -21.93 -0.06
N VAL A 304 -7.41 -22.80 0.48
CA VAL A 304 -8.88 -22.70 0.32
C VAL A 304 -9.66 -23.03 1.61
N SER A 305 -9.04 -23.71 2.57
CA SER A 305 -9.70 -24.18 3.78
C SER A 305 -8.71 -24.37 4.93
N GLY A 306 -9.22 -24.53 6.15
CA GLY A 306 -8.41 -24.94 7.29
C GLY A 306 -9.23 -25.61 8.39
N THR A 307 -8.57 -25.91 9.50
CA THR A 307 -9.15 -26.58 10.66
C THR A 307 -9.27 -25.58 11.81
N LEU A 308 -10.46 -25.39 12.35
CA LEU A 308 -10.72 -24.46 13.45
C LEU A 308 -9.97 -24.87 14.72
N ASP A 309 -9.34 -23.90 15.37
CA ASP A 309 -8.53 -24.14 16.55
C ASP A 309 -9.37 -24.38 17.81
N ALA A 310 -10.41 -23.56 18.00
CA ALA A 310 -11.20 -23.54 19.22
C ALA A 310 -12.72 -23.49 18.97
N ASP A 311 -13.48 -23.86 19.99
CA ASP A 311 -14.91 -23.54 20.08
C ASP A 311 -15.08 -22.03 20.23
N GLN A 312 -15.70 -21.37 19.25
CA GLN A 312 -15.79 -19.91 19.24
C GLN A 312 -16.98 -19.39 18.44
N THR A 313 -17.30 -18.11 18.64
CA THR A 313 -18.19 -17.36 17.74
C THR A 313 -17.30 -16.59 16.78
N LEU A 314 -17.59 -16.68 15.48
CA LEU A 314 -16.95 -15.87 14.45
C LEU A 314 -17.98 -14.90 13.87
N LEU A 315 -17.55 -13.66 13.66
CA LEU A 315 -18.30 -12.69 12.85
C LEU A 315 -17.95 -12.89 11.39
N VAL A 316 -18.90 -12.65 10.50
CA VAL A 316 -18.76 -12.90 9.05
C VAL A 316 -19.31 -11.69 8.31
N GLN A 317 -18.50 -11.06 7.47
CA GLN A 317 -18.90 -9.88 6.72
C GLN A 317 -18.35 -9.91 5.30
N SER A 318 -19.18 -9.51 4.34
CA SER A 318 -18.82 -9.49 2.92
C SER A 318 -18.46 -8.08 2.46
N THR A 319 -17.37 -7.96 1.71
CA THR A 319 -16.98 -6.75 0.96
C THR A 319 -17.21 -6.89 -0.53
N LEU A 320 -17.81 -8.00 -0.98
CA LEU A 320 -18.11 -8.23 -2.40
C LEU A 320 -19.00 -7.10 -2.97
N ALA A 321 -18.57 -6.52 -4.10
CA ALA A 321 -19.32 -5.45 -4.78
C ALA A 321 -20.70 -5.90 -5.25
N ASN A 322 -20.81 -7.16 -5.67
CA ASN A 322 -22.08 -7.79 -6.01
C ASN A 322 -22.55 -8.68 -4.87
N GLY A 323 -23.86 -8.71 -4.62
CA GLY A 323 -24.44 -9.62 -3.64
C GLY A 323 -24.12 -11.08 -3.98
N ALA A 324 -23.90 -11.89 -2.94
CA ALA A 324 -23.50 -13.28 -3.09
C ALA A 324 -24.19 -14.17 -2.07
N SER A 325 -24.51 -15.39 -2.49
CA SER A 325 -24.79 -16.48 -1.56
C SER A 325 -23.45 -17.08 -1.12
N VAL A 326 -23.18 -17.04 0.18
CA VAL A 326 -21.92 -17.48 0.78
C VAL A 326 -22.19 -18.74 1.58
N ALA A 327 -21.61 -19.86 1.18
CA ALA A 327 -21.62 -21.09 1.96
C ALA A 327 -20.30 -21.23 2.73
N VAL A 328 -20.39 -21.47 4.03
CA VAL A 328 -19.25 -21.83 4.89
C VAL A 328 -19.21 -23.35 4.99
N ASN A 329 -18.39 -23.93 4.12
CA ASN A 329 -18.22 -25.37 3.98
C ASN A 329 -17.59 -25.97 5.24
N GLY A 330 -17.99 -27.19 5.59
CA GLY A 330 -17.49 -27.92 6.77
C GLY A 330 -18.14 -27.52 8.10
N VAL A 331 -18.55 -26.26 8.25
CA VAL A 331 -19.31 -25.75 9.40
C VAL A 331 -20.82 -25.81 9.17
N GLY A 332 -21.27 -25.75 7.91
CA GLY A 332 -22.70 -25.85 7.55
C GLY A 332 -23.48 -24.55 7.74
N ALA A 333 -22.81 -23.40 7.74
CA ALA A 333 -23.45 -22.09 7.75
C ALA A 333 -23.64 -21.54 6.33
N GLN A 334 -24.68 -20.75 6.12
CA GLN A 334 -24.94 -20.06 4.86
C GLN A 334 -25.41 -18.64 5.12
N PHE A 335 -24.89 -17.69 4.36
CA PHE A 335 -25.22 -16.28 4.42
C PHE A 335 -25.67 -15.78 3.06
N GLN A 336 -26.59 -14.81 3.07
CA GLN A 336 -26.97 -14.07 1.87
C GLN A 336 -26.62 -12.61 2.10
N PHE A 337 -25.58 -12.14 1.42
CA PHE A 337 -25.14 -10.75 1.52
C PHE A 337 -25.61 -9.94 0.31
N GLY A 338 -25.95 -8.68 0.56
CA GLY A 338 -26.08 -7.67 -0.49
C GLY A 338 -24.71 -7.25 -1.03
N GLY A 339 -24.70 -6.57 -2.17
CA GLY A 339 -23.48 -5.95 -2.69
C GLY A 339 -23.04 -4.77 -1.84
N SER A 340 -21.72 -4.56 -1.73
CA SER A 340 -21.15 -3.38 -1.08
C SER A 340 -20.92 -2.26 -2.09
N SER A 341 -21.10 -1.02 -1.63
CA SER A 341 -20.75 0.18 -2.40
C SER A 341 -19.26 0.22 -2.69
N SER A 342 -18.85 0.83 -3.81
CA SER A 342 -17.43 1.05 -4.13
C SER A 342 -16.73 2.03 -3.19
N ILE A 343 -17.49 2.72 -2.34
CA ILE A 343 -17.01 3.60 -1.27
C ILE A 343 -17.40 3.08 0.12
N ALA A 344 -17.83 1.82 0.22
CA ALA A 344 -18.02 1.19 1.51
C ALA A 344 -16.67 1.17 2.25
N TRP A 345 -16.68 1.54 3.52
CA TRP A 345 -15.46 1.60 4.31
C TRP A 345 -14.80 0.21 4.38
N ASP A 346 -13.49 0.22 4.18
CA ASP A 346 -12.60 -0.90 4.37
C ASP A 346 -11.70 -0.66 5.61
N ALA A 347 -10.94 -1.68 6.00
CA ALA A 347 -9.98 -1.59 7.11
C ALA A 347 -9.03 -0.40 6.94
N ARG A 348 -8.58 -0.13 5.71
CA ARG A 348 -7.63 0.95 5.40
C ARG A 348 -8.20 2.31 5.75
N LEU A 349 -9.40 2.64 5.26
CA LEU A 349 -10.05 3.92 5.58
C LEU A 349 -10.40 3.99 7.06
N ALA A 350 -10.92 2.92 7.65
CA ALA A 350 -11.27 2.88 9.06
C ALA A 350 -10.07 3.22 9.97
N GLU A 351 -8.90 2.63 9.72
CA GLU A 351 -7.67 2.91 10.46
C GLU A 351 -7.17 4.35 10.29
N LYS A 352 -7.21 4.87 9.07
CA LYS A 352 -6.82 6.27 8.78
C LYS A 352 -7.78 7.25 9.45
N VAL A 353 -9.07 6.98 9.44
CA VAL A 353 -10.09 7.77 10.12
C VAL A 353 -9.89 7.75 11.64
N MET A 354 -9.21 6.77 12.24
CA MET A 354 -8.92 6.81 13.68
C MET A 354 -7.82 7.82 14.06
N GLN A 355 -7.11 8.40 13.09
CA GLN A 355 -6.06 9.38 13.38
C GLN A 355 -6.63 10.75 13.75
N ALA A 356 -5.99 11.41 14.72
CA ALA A 356 -6.46 12.69 15.27
C ALA A 356 -6.44 13.85 14.25
N ASP A 357 -5.58 13.75 13.24
CA ASP A 357 -5.41 14.74 12.16
C ASP A 357 -6.32 14.49 10.95
N PHE A 358 -7.09 13.39 10.94
CA PHE A 358 -8.03 13.12 9.84
C PHE A 358 -9.31 13.95 10.00
N SER A 359 -9.74 14.65 8.96
CA SER A 359 -10.83 15.63 9.00
C SER A 359 -12.20 14.98 9.26
N PRO A 360 -12.94 15.44 10.29
CA PRO A 360 -14.32 15.01 10.50
C PRO A 360 -15.25 15.30 9.31
N ASP A 361 -14.97 16.34 8.52
CA ASP A 361 -15.81 16.69 7.37
C ASP A 361 -15.66 15.67 6.24
N LEU A 362 -14.43 15.18 6.03
CA LEU A 362 -14.16 14.10 5.08
C LEU A 362 -14.81 12.79 5.54
N VAL A 363 -14.77 12.49 6.85
CA VAL A 363 -15.46 11.32 7.43
C VAL A 363 -16.95 11.36 7.10
N ARG A 364 -17.64 12.46 7.40
CA ARG A 364 -19.08 12.59 7.16
C ARG A 364 -19.47 12.48 5.68
N LEU A 365 -18.57 12.86 4.78
CA LEU A 365 -18.80 12.77 3.34
C LEU A 365 -18.64 11.34 2.81
N LEU A 366 -17.74 10.56 3.40
CA LEU A 366 -17.50 9.15 3.04
C LEU A 366 -18.38 8.18 3.83
N ASP A 367 -19.13 8.65 4.82
CA ASP A 367 -19.99 7.83 5.67
C ASP A 367 -21.34 7.48 5.01
N GLY A 368 -22.02 6.46 5.53
CA GLY A 368 -23.37 6.05 5.10
C GLY A 368 -23.41 5.25 3.78
N ALA A 369 -22.24 4.89 3.24
CA ALA A 369 -22.15 4.02 2.07
C ALA A 369 -22.75 2.62 2.39
N PRO A 370 -23.62 2.06 1.52
CA PRO A 370 -24.17 0.73 1.73
C PRO A 370 -23.08 -0.35 1.82
N GLN A 371 -23.14 -1.17 2.87
CA GLN A 371 -22.25 -2.31 3.09
C GLN A 371 -23.05 -3.50 3.60
N ALA A 372 -22.57 -4.72 3.37
CA ALA A 372 -23.20 -5.91 3.91
C ALA A 372 -23.20 -5.88 5.45
N MET A 373 -24.36 -6.13 6.06
CA MET A 373 -24.46 -6.29 7.51
C MET A 373 -23.67 -7.54 7.95
N PRO A 374 -22.91 -7.47 9.06
CA PRO A 374 -22.21 -8.63 9.57
C PRO A 374 -23.20 -9.69 10.08
N GLY A 375 -22.90 -10.94 9.81
CA GLY A 375 -23.50 -12.11 10.44
C GLY A 375 -22.58 -12.70 11.52
N SER A 376 -23.08 -13.72 12.21
CA SER A 376 -22.28 -14.49 13.16
C SER A 376 -22.55 -15.98 13.02
N MET A 377 -21.55 -16.80 13.32
CA MET A 377 -21.70 -18.25 13.41
C MET A 377 -20.94 -18.80 14.60
N GLN A 378 -21.48 -19.87 15.19
CA GLN A 378 -20.78 -20.67 16.19
C GLN A 378 -20.07 -21.82 15.49
N VAL A 379 -18.84 -22.08 15.91
CA VAL A 379 -18.00 -23.12 15.33
C VAL A 379 -17.34 -23.92 16.44
N ALA A 380 -16.99 -25.17 16.14
CA ALA A 380 -16.34 -26.08 17.08
C ALA A 380 -14.90 -26.38 16.67
N ALA A 381 -14.03 -26.58 17.67
CA ALA A 381 -12.66 -27.00 17.48
C ALA A 381 -12.57 -28.28 16.63
N GLY A 382 -11.61 -28.33 15.71
CA GLY A 382 -11.40 -29.49 14.83
C GLY A 382 -12.33 -29.56 13.63
N GLN A 383 -13.34 -28.67 13.49
CA GLN A 383 -14.13 -28.59 12.26
C GLN A 383 -13.29 -27.99 11.11
N SER A 384 -13.47 -28.51 9.90
CA SER A 384 -12.95 -27.86 8.71
C SER A 384 -13.81 -26.65 8.35
N MET A 385 -13.18 -25.57 7.90
CA MET A 385 -13.81 -24.36 7.42
C MET A 385 -13.21 -23.97 6.07
N GLY A 386 -14.07 -23.81 5.07
CA GLY A 386 -13.75 -23.16 3.80
C GLY A 386 -14.96 -22.39 3.30
N MET A 387 -14.82 -21.63 2.21
CA MET A 387 -15.96 -20.86 1.68
C MET A 387 -16.18 -21.05 0.19
N SER A 388 -17.44 -20.94 -0.21
CA SER A 388 -17.84 -20.86 -1.61
C SER A 388 -18.79 -19.67 -1.83
N PHE A 389 -18.56 -18.93 -2.92
CA PHE A 389 -19.42 -17.83 -3.36
C PHE A 389 -20.21 -18.28 -4.58
N ASN A 390 -21.55 -18.24 -4.50
CA ASN A 390 -22.43 -18.70 -5.57
C ASN A 390 -22.05 -20.09 -6.10
N ASN A 391 -21.72 -21.00 -5.18
CA ASN A 391 -21.25 -22.38 -5.43
C ASN A 391 -19.84 -22.53 -6.03
N SER A 392 -19.06 -21.46 -6.17
CA SER A 392 -17.65 -21.53 -6.58
C SER A 392 -16.75 -21.41 -5.36
N GLN A 393 -15.78 -22.31 -5.21
CA GLN A 393 -14.83 -22.28 -4.09
C GLN A 393 -14.02 -20.98 -4.12
N ALA A 394 -13.89 -20.33 -2.96
CA ALA A 394 -13.08 -19.14 -2.77
C ALA A 394 -11.70 -19.52 -2.20
N ALA A 395 -10.66 -18.78 -2.61
CA ALA A 395 -9.33 -18.92 -2.04
C ALA A 395 -9.27 -18.29 -0.65
N LEU A 396 -8.50 -18.88 0.24
CA LEU A 396 -8.15 -18.31 1.55
C LEU A 396 -6.99 -17.34 1.36
N TYR A 397 -7.32 -16.05 1.31
CA TYR A 397 -6.40 -14.96 0.98
C TYR A 397 -5.63 -14.51 2.22
N GLN A 398 -4.30 -14.49 2.11
CA GLN A 398 -3.36 -13.96 3.11
C GLN A 398 -3.42 -14.59 4.51
N ALA A 399 -4.00 -15.79 4.68
CA ALA A 399 -4.14 -16.41 6.00
C ALA A 399 -2.81 -16.62 6.74
N ASN A 400 -1.69 -16.87 6.02
CA ASN A 400 -0.36 -16.94 6.65
C ASN A 400 0.04 -15.65 7.39
N ASN A 401 -0.56 -14.50 7.03
CA ASN A 401 -0.30 -13.22 7.67
C ASN A 401 -1.38 -12.81 8.69
N THR A 402 -2.60 -13.34 8.60
CA THR A 402 -3.77 -12.80 9.32
C THR A 402 -4.38 -13.75 10.33
N ASN A 403 -4.18 -15.06 10.15
CA ASN A 403 -4.81 -16.11 10.96
C ASN A 403 -4.52 -16.00 12.46
N ASP A 404 -3.28 -15.69 12.80
CA ASP A 404 -2.82 -15.55 14.19
C ASP A 404 -3.40 -14.28 14.85
N TYR A 405 -3.77 -13.29 14.04
CA TYR A 405 -4.32 -12.01 14.46
C TYR A 405 -5.86 -11.97 14.48
N GLY A 406 -6.51 -13.13 14.36
CA GLY A 406 -7.92 -13.27 14.67
C GLY A 406 -8.87 -12.97 13.52
N PHE A 407 -8.40 -12.81 12.29
CA PHE A 407 -9.28 -12.62 11.12
C PHE A 407 -8.74 -13.35 9.88
N LEU A 408 -9.64 -13.71 8.97
CA LEU A 408 -9.35 -14.45 7.76
C LEU A 408 -10.25 -13.96 6.64
N THR A 409 -9.74 -13.92 5.41
CA THR A 409 -10.52 -13.50 4.25
C THR A 409 -10.55 -14.60 3.21
N TRP A 410 -11.75 -15.05 2.83
CA TRP A 410 -11.91 -15.82 1.60
C TRP A 410 -12.20 -14.86 0.45
N GLY A 411 -11.47 -14.95 -0.66
CA GLY A 411 -11.61 -14.04 -1.80
C GLY A 411 -10.28 -13.69 -2.45
N SER A 412 -10.04 -12.40 -2.63
CA SER A 412 -8.82 -11.86 -3.24
C SER A 412 -8.54 -10.45 -2.72
N SER A 413 -7.49 -9.80 -3.25
CA SER A 413 -7.21 -8.38 -3.02
C SER A 413 -8.37 -7.44 -3.40
N SER A 414 -9.24 -7.86 -4.34
CA SER A 414 -10.40 -7.06 -4.81
C SER A 414 -11.66 -7.20 -3.95
N GLY A 415 -11.60 -7.98 -2.87
CA GLY A 415 -12.71 -8.21 -1.96
C GLY A 415 -13.03 -9.67 -1.73
N GLY A 416 -13.90 -9.91 -0.74
CA GLY A 416 -14.17 -11.24 -0.25
C GLY A 416 -15.16 -11.27 0.90
N VAL A 417 -15.09 -12.36 1.67
CA VAL A 417 -15.80 -12.52 2.93
C VAL A 417 -14.77 -12.67 4.03
N THR A 418 -14.75 -11.70 4.93
CA THR A 418 -13.89 -11.69 6.09
C THR A 418 -14.62 -12.34 7.25
N VAL A 419 -13.91 -13.18 8.00
CA VAL A 419 -14.33 -13.64 9.31
C VAL A 419 -13.38 -13.13 10.37
N ALA A 420 -13.92 -12.78 11.54
CA ALA A 420 -13.12 -12.25 12.62
C ALA A 420 -13.61 -12.77 13.97
N ARG A 421 -12.68 -12.89 14.92
CA ARG A 421 -12.98 -13.16 16.33
C ARG A 421 -13.55 -11.89 16.96
N PRO A 422 -14.71 -11.97 17.66
CA PRO A 422 -15.27 -10.83 18.39
C PRO A 422 -14.60 -10.65 19.76
N VAL A 423 -13.27 -10.76 19.83
CA VAL A 423 -12.52 -10.66 21.08
C VAL A 423 -11.42 -9.62 20.91
N LEU A 424 -11.34 -8.70 21.87
CA LEU A 424 -10.22 -7.77 21.98
C LEU A 424 -9.29 -8.32 23.06
N VAL A 425 -8.11 -8.77 22.66
CA VAL A 425 -7.07 -9.21 23.59
C VAL A 425 -6.02 -8.11 23.68
N ALA A 426 -5.71 -7.69 24.91
CA ALA A 426 -4.64 -6.76 25.17
C ALA A 426 -3.40 -7.57 25.56
N GLU A 427 -2.49 -7.77 24.60
CA GLU A 427 -1.17 -8.29 24.86
C GLU A 427 -0.23 -7.16 25.28
N THR A 428 0.62 -7.41 26.26
CA THR A 428 1.52 -6.42 26.82
C THR A 428 2.97 -6.82 26.56
N PRO A 429 3.86 -5.86 26.25
CA PRO A 429 5.29 -6.13 26.14
C PRO A 429 5.83 -6.80 27.40
N LEU A 430 6.68 -7.83 27.18
CA LEU A 430 7.29 -8.65 28.24
C LEU A 430 6.28 -9.41 29.13
N GLY A 431 5.00 -9.45 28.75
CA GLY A 431 3.94 -10.11 29.53
C GLY A 431 3.60 -9.38 30.84
N HIS A 432 3.86 -8.06 30.91
CA HIS A 432 3.54 -7.25 32.10
C HIS A 432 2.03 -7.10 32.31
N ASP A 433 1.53 -7.31 33.52
CA ASP A 433 0.11 -7.18 33.88
C ASP A 433 -0.29 -5.78 34.37
N ASP A 434 0.65 -4.82 34.37
CA ASP A 434 0.50 -3.46 34.90
C ASP A 434 0.64 -2.35 33.83
N VAL A 435 0.43 -2.68 32.56
CA VAL A 435 0.54 -1.74 31.44
C VAL A 435 -0.79 -1.03 31.15
N ASN A 436 -0.72 0.28 30.85
CA ASN A 436 -1.88 1.04 30.41
C ASN A 436 -2.18 0.76 28.93
N ALA A 437 -3.35 0.18 28.64
CA ALA A 437 -3.88 0.06 27.27
C ALA A 437 -4.74 1.29 26.92
N VAL A 438 -4.55 1.83 25.71
CA VAL A 438 -5.37 2.95 25.20
C VAL A 438 -6.30 2.43 24.11
N VAL A 439 -7.58 2.27 24.45
CA VAL A 439 -8.65 2.02 23.46
C VAL A 439 -9.14 3.36 22.93
N ARG A 440 -9.01 3.57 21.62
CA ARG A 440 -9.55 4.76 20.95
C ARG A 440 -10.86 4.40 20.27
N ILE A 441 -11.90 5.18 20.56
CA ILE A 441 -13.18 5.11 19.86
C ILE A 441 -13.42 6.50 19.27
N ARG A 442 -13.67 6.56 17.96
CA ARG A 442 -13.96 7.81 17.25
C ARG A 442 -15.38 7.74 16.69
N GLN A 443 -16.27 8.60 17.18
CA GLN A 443 -17.61 8.78 16.63
C GLN A 443 -17.64 10.08 15.85
N ASN A 444 -17.53 9.99 14.52
CA ASN A 444 -17.51 11.17 13.64
C ASN A 444 -18.40 11.04 12.40
N GLY A 445 -19.17 9.96 12.30
CA GLY A 445 -20.16 9.75 11.24
C GLY A 445 -21.41 10.62 11.37
N VAL A 446 -22.29 10.53 10.38
CA VAL A 446 -23.69 10.95 10.47
C VAL A 446 -24.34 10.15 11.60
N TYR A 447 -25.33 10.71 12.30
CA TYR A 447 -25.98 10.05 13.44
C TYR A 447 -26.51 8.66 13.05
N ASP A 448 -25.75 7.61 13.37
CA ASP A 448 -26.16 6.23 13.19
C ASP A 448 -25.97 5.44 14.50
N GLN A 449 -26.89 4.51 14.77
CA GLN A 449 -26.97 3.76 16.03
C GLN A 449 -26.36 2.35 15.92
N HIS A 450 -25.54 2.10 14.89
CA HIS A 450 -25.01 0.77 14.57
C HIS A 450 -23.48 0.72 14.61
N LEU A 451 -22.94 -0.40 15.07
CA LEU A 451 -21.51 -0.72 15.07
C LEU A 451 -21.19 -1.52 13.81
N THR A 452 -20.22 -1.05 13.02
CA THR A 452 -19.69 -1.74 11.83
C THR A 452 -18.27 -2.22 12.10
N LEU A 453 -17.90 -3.38 11.57
CA LEU A 453 -16.54 -3.91 11.63
C LEU A 453 -15.87 -3.70 10.27
N TYR A 454 -14.58 -3.36 10.32
CA TYR A 454 -13.77 -3.03 9.15
C TYR A 454 -12.51 -3.86 9.15
#